data_AF-A0A7Y2GPD1-F1
#
_entry.id   AF-A0A7Y2GPD1-F1
#
_cell.length_a   1.000
_cell.length_b   1.000
_cell.length_c   1.000
_cell.angle_alpha   90.00
_cell.angle_beta   90.00
_cell.angle_gamma   90.00
#
_symmetry.space_group_name_H-M   'P 1'
#
loop_
_entity.id
_entity.type
_entity.pdbx_description
1 polymer ?
#
loop_
_entity_poly.entity_id
_entity_poly.type
_entity_poly.pdbx_seq_one_letter_code
_entity_poly.pdbx_strand_id
1 'polypeptide(L)'
;MMVKIGNFFFRTRNYLFPVFYVFLFLPFPRISEKYLPVFFIGLSIAVLGQLARMLTIGLVYIVRGGRNKRIYAEGLVTDGLFSHCRNPMYVG
;
A
#
# COMPACT_ATOMS: atom_id res chain seq x y z
N MET A 1 -20.67 6.25 17.51
CA MET A 1 -19.81 7.34 16.98
C MET A 1 -18.59 6.80 16.24
N MET A 2 -17.77 5.95 16.87
CA MET A 2 -16.58 5.30 16.27
C MET A 2 -16.83 4.57 14.94
N VAL A 3 -17.94 3.84 14.82
CA VAL A 3 -18.27 3.09 13.58
C VAL A 3 -18.52 4.01 12.38
N LYS A 4 -19.11 5.21 12.60
CA LYS A 4 -19.32 6.19 11.53
C LYS A 4 -17.99 6.76 11.02
N ILE A 5 -17.08 7.04 11.95
CA ILE A 5 -15.73 7.54 11.65
C ILE A 5 -14.93 6.49 10.87
N GLY A 6 -14.93 5.22 11.33
CA GLY A 6 -14.26 4.13 10.62
C GLY A 6 -14.78 3.92 9.19
N ASN A 7 -16.10 3.97 9.01
CA ASN A 7 -16.70 3.87 7.67
C ASN A 7 -16.37 5.06 6.76
N PHE A 8 -16.25 6.26 7.32
CA PHE A 8 -15.81 7.44 6.57
C PHE A 8 -14.37 7.26 6.06
N PHE A 9 -13.43 6.92 6.94
CA PHE A 9 -12.03 6.68 6.54
C PHE A 9 -11.89 5.52 5.55
N PHE A 10 -12.64 4.43 5.75
CA PHE A 10 -12.65 3.30 4.82
C PHE A 10 -13.11 3.70 3.42
N ARG A 11 -14.14 4.56 3.32
CA ARG A 11 -14.64 5.07 2.04
C ARG A 11 -13.66 6.03 1.37
N THR A 12 -12.96 6.84 2.15
CA THR A 12 -12.09 7.92 1.64
C THR A 12 -10.65 7.46 1.37
N ARG A 13 -10.25 6.26 1.84
CA ARG A 13 -8.87 5.74 1.74
C ARG A 13 -8.25 5.87 0.35
N ASN A 14 -9.03 5.60 -0.69
CA ASN A 14 -8.49 5.56 -2.06
C ASN A 14 -8.18 6.95 -2.65
N TYR A 15 -8.69 8.05 -2.07
CA TYR A 15 -8.37 9.40 -2.54
C TYR A 15 -6.93 9.84 -2.25
N LEU A 16 -6.25 9.17 -1.30
CA LEU A 16 -4.84 9.44 -1.02
C LEU A 16 -3.92 9.04 -2.19
N PHE A 17 -4.26 7.99 -2.94
CA PHE A 17 -3.42 7.50 -4.03
C PHE A 17 -3.25 8.53 -5.17
N PRO A 18 -4.32 9.14 -5.73
CA PRO A 18 -4.19 10.21 -6.72
C PRO A 18 -3.32 11.38 -6.22
N VAL A 19 -3.45 11.77 -4.95
CA VAL A 19 -2.65 12.85 -4.37
C VAL A 19 -1.16 12.49 -4.37
N PHE A 20 -0.80 11.26 -3.97
CA PHE A 20 0.58 10.79 -4.05
C PHE A 20 1.10 10.67 -5.49
N TYR A 21 0.25 10.29 -6.45
CA TYR A 21 0.62 10.26 -7.87
C TYR A 21 0.91 11.64 -8.44
N VAL A 22 0.21 12.69 -7.99
CA VAL A 22 0.51 14.07 -8.41
C VAL A 22 1.93 14.47 -8.00
N PHE A 23 2.41 14.04 -6.83
CA PHE A 23 3.78 14.33 -6.40
C PHE A 23 4.82 13.77 -7.36
N LEU A 24 4.58 12.68 -8.09
CA LEU A 24 5.55 12.15 -9.08
C LEU A 24 5.85 13.12 -10.22
N PHE A 25 4.95 14.07 -10.50
CA PHE A 25 5.11 15.05 -11.58
C PHE A 25 5.65 16.39 -11.09
N LEU A 26 5.81 16.58 -9.78
CA LEU A 26 6.39 17.80 -9.25
C LEU A 26 7.90 17.81 -9.48
N PRO A 27 8.48 18.96 -9.87
CA PRO A 27 9.92 19.10 -9.95
C PRO A 27 10.50 19.07 -8.53
N PHE A 28 11.39 18.12 -8.26
CA PHE A 28 12.14 18.07 -7.01
C PHE A 28 13.60 18.47 -7.23
N PRO A 29 14.24 19.12 -6.24
CA PRO A 29 15.67 19.40 -6.31
C PRO A 29 16.46 18.09 -6.42
N ARG A 30 17.58 18.14 -7.13
CA ARG A 30 18.47 16.97 -7.25
C ARG A 30 19.05 16.64 -5.88
N ILE A 31 18.85 15.40 -5.45
CA ILE A 31 19.39 14.88 -4.18
C ILE A 31 20.91 14.66 -4.28
N SER A 32 21.42 14.38 -5.49
CA SER A 32 22.84 14.14 -5.74
C SER A 32 23.22 14.51 -7.19
N GLU A 33 24.46 14.94 -7.38
CA GLU A 33 25.13 15.09 -8.69
C GLU A 33 25.17 13.75 -9.45
N LYS A 34 25.38 12.64 -8.72
CA LYS A 34 25.42 11.28 -9.29
C LYS A 34 24.02 10.68 -9.30
N TYR A 35 23.25 11.00 -10.33
CA TYR A 35 21.83 10.60 -10.43
C TYR A 35 21.63 9.10 -10.70
N LEU A 36 22.52 8.44 -11.43
CA LEU A 36 22.39 7.02 -11.83
C LEU A 36 22.26 6.07 -10.63
N PRO A 37 23.16 6.09 -9.63
CA PRO A 37 23.02 5.24 -8.45
C PRO A 37 21.73 5.51 -7.66
N VAL A 38 21.37 6.80 -7.50
CA VAL A 38 20.14 7.19 -6.78
C VAL A 38 18.90 6.67 -7.50
N PHE A 39 18.88 6.75 -8.83
CA PHE A 39 17.82 6.22 -9.66
C PHE A 39 17.67 4.70 -9.49
N PHE A 40 18.75 3.93 -9.59
CA PHE A 40 18.68 2.48 -9.45
C PHE A 40 18.29 2.02 -8.05
N ILE A 41 18.71 2.74 -7.00
CA ILE A 41 18.26 2.49 -5.63
C ILE A 41 16.76 2.77 -5.48
N GLY A 42 16.29 3.91 -6.00
CA GLY A 42 14.85 4.23 -5.96
C GLY A 42 14.01 3.21 -6.74
N LEU A 43 14.49 2.81 -7.92
CA LEU A 43 13.86 1.80 -8.76
C LEU A 43 13.81 0.43 -8.06
N SER A 44 14.91 0.00 -7.43
CA SER A 44 14.95 -1.29 -6.74
C SER A 44 13.99 -1.32 -5.55
N ILE A 45 13.92 -0.23 -4.76
CA ILE A 45 12.95 -0.08 -3.68
C ILE A 45 11.52 -0.17 -4.22
N ALA A 46 11.20 0.54 -5.31
CA ALA A 46 9.87 0.52 -5.91
C ALA A 46 9.47 -0.87 -6.42
N VAL A 47 10.39 -1.57 -7.09
CA VAL A 47 10.18 -2.94 -7.59
C VAL A 47 9.98 -3.91 -6.44
N LEU A 48 10.82 -3.85 -5.40
CA LEU A 48 10.68 -4.71 -4.22
C LEU A 48 9.36 -4.48 -3.48
N GLY A 49 8.91 -3.23 -3.35
CA GLY A 49 7.60 -2.92 -2.77
C GLY A 49 6.44 -3.52 -3.57
N GLN A 50 6.46 -3.38 -4.90
CA GLN A 50 5.45 -4.00 -5.76
C GLN A 50 5.48 -5.53 -5.70
N LEU A 51 6.67 -6.15 -5.64
CA LEU A 51 6.81 -7.58 -5.45
C LEU A 51 6.22 -8.04 -4.12
N ALA A 52 6.52 -7.34 -3.01
CA ALA A 52 5.94 -7.66 -1.70
C ALA A 52 4.41 -7.59 -1.73
N ARG A 53 3.84 -6.58 -2.40
CA ARG A 53 2.39 -6.42 -2.57
C ARG A 53 1.78 -7.54 -3.42
N MET A 54 2.43 -7.91 -4.54
CA MET A 54 1.99 -9.02 -5.39
C MET A 54 2.04 -10.36 -4.66
N LEU A 55 3.14 -10.66 -3.96
CA LEU A 55 3.28 -11.87 -3.15
C LEU A 55 2.25 -11.93 -2.03
N THR A 56 1.97 -10.81 -1.36
CA THR A 56 0.93 -10.75 -0.33
C THR A 56 -0.45 -11.16 -0.86
N ILE A 57 -0.82 -10.66 -2.03
CA ILE A 57 -2.12 -10.96 -2.66
C ILE A 57 -2.13 -12.38 -3.26
N GLY A 58 -1.00 -12.85 -3.80
CA GLY A 58 -0.88 -14.14 -4.47
C GLY A 58 -0.73 -15.35 -3.53
N LEU A 59 -0.08 -15.17 -2.38
CA LEU A 59 0.21 -16.27 -1.45
C LEU A 59 -0.97 -16.63 -0.55
N VAL A 60 -1.88 -15.69 -0.29
CA VAL A 60 -3.06 -15.94 0.54
C VAL A 60 -4.26 -15.30 -0.13
N TYR A 61 -5.35 -16.05 -0.26
CA TYR A 61 -6.60 -15.49 -0.76
C TYR A 61 -7.17 -14.50 0.27
N ILE A 62 -6.93 -13.21 0.06
CA ILE A 62 -7.45 -12.15 0.89
C ILE A 62 -8.85 -11.82 0.37
N VAL A 63 -9.89 -12.22 1.11
CA VAL A 63 -11.22 -11.64 0.92
C VAL A 63 -11.06 -10.15 1.17
N ARG A 64 -11.17 -9.33 0.11
CA ARG A 64 -10.99 -7.89 0.20
C ARG A 64 -11.95 -7.37 1.26
N GLY A 65 -11.38 -6.91 2.37
CA GLY A 65 -12.16 -6.43 3.50
C GLY A 65 -13.09 -5.33 3.03
N GLY A 66 -14.39 -5.51 3.24
CA GLY A 66 -15.41 -4.53 2.89
C GLY A 66 -16.62 -5.12 2.18
N ARG A 67 -17.80 -5.01 2.79
CA ARG A 67 -19.09 -5.35 2.16
C ARG A 67 -19.95 -4.10 2.15
N ASN A 68 -20.51 -3.73 0.98
CA ASN A 68 -21.35 -2.53 0.83
C ASN A 68 -20.67 -1.22 1.34
N LYS A 69 -19.36 -1.05 1.06
CA LYS A 69 -18.54 0.10 1.50
C LYS A 69 -18.42 0.27 3.03
N ARG A 70 -18.63 -0.81 3.79
CA ARG A 70 -18.44 -0.86 5.25
C ARG A 70 -17.34 -1.85 5.58
N ILE A 71 -16.64 -1.63 6.68
CA ILE A 71 -15.61 -2.55 7.18
C ILE A 71 -16.27 -3.91 7.45
N TYR A 72 -15.77 -4.97 6.80
CA TYR A 72 -16.23 -6.35 6.95
C TYR A 72 -15.07 -7.29 6.68
N ALA A 73 -14.95 -8.35 7.48
CA ALA A 73 -14.01 -9.44 7.25
C ALA A 73 -14.70 -10.75 7.64
N GLU A 74 -14.51 -11.80 6.85
CA GLU A 74 -15.03 -13.14 7.14
C GLU A 74 -14.17 -13.84 8.21
N GLY A 75 -12.89 -13.49 8.28
CA GLY A 75 -11.94 -13.99 9.27
C GLY A 75 -10.68 -13.13 9.31
N LEU A 76 -9.81 -13.42 10.29
CA LEU A 76 -8.49 -12.80 10.38
C LEU A 76 -7.50 -13.60 9.53
N VAL A 77 -6.79 -12.92 8.63
CA VAL A 77 -5.73 -13.54 7.81
C VAL A 77 -4.42 -13.51 8.58
N THR A 78 -3.83 -14.68 8.85
CA THR A 78 -2.56 -14.81 9.57
C THR A 78 -1.48 -15.58 8.81
N ASP A 79 -1.82 -16.13 7.64
CA ASP A 79 -0.91 -16.94 6.83
C ASP A 79 -0.01 -16.10 5.90
N GLY A 80 0.96 -16.75 5.26
CA GLY A 80 1.86 -16.12 4.29
C GLY A 80 2.59 -14.92 4.90
N LEU A 81 2.60 -13.78 4.21
CA LEU A 81 3.25 -12.56 4.70
C LEU A 81 2.54 -11.92 5.91
N PHE A 82 1.27 -12.25 6.17
CA PHE A 82 0.55 -11.73 7.34
C PHE A 82 1.08 -12.31 8.67
N SER A 83 1.80 -13.43 8.63
CA SER A 83 2.50 -13.98 9.80
C SER A 83 3.70 -13.13 10.22
N HIS A 84 4.29 -12.37 9.29
CA HIS A 84 5.47 -11.55 9.53
C HIS A 84 5.10 -10.11 9.91
N CYS A 85 4.03 -9.56 9.34
CA CYS A 85 3.52 -8.24 9.70
C CYS A 85 2.01 -8.14 9.48
N ARG A 86 1.35 -7.21 10.20
CA ARG A 86 -0.13 -7.07 10.17
C ARG A 86 -0.69 -6.52 8.85
N ASN A 87 0.08 -5.73 8.12
CA ASN A 87 -0.35 -5.08 6.87
C ASN A 87 0.75 -5.08 5.80
N PRO A 88 1.13 -6.25 5.26
CA PRO A 88 2.23 -6.36 4.30
C PRO A 88 1.99 -5.58 3.00
N MET A 89 0.73 -5.38 2.58
CA MET A 89 0.37 -4.53 1.43
C MET A 89 0.65 -3.02 1.62
N TYR A 90 0.93 -2.56 2.85
CA TYR A 90 1.30 -1.17 3.12
C TYR A 90 2.81 -1.01 3.36
N VAL A 91 3.54 -2.12 3.50
CA VAL A 91 5.01 -2.10 3.58
C VAL A 91 5.61 -1.92 2.18
N GLY A 92 5.02 -2.58 1.18
CA GLY A 92 5.34 -2.39 -0.23
C GLY A 92 4.53 -1.30 -0.90
#